data_AF-A0A8H4VBS1-F1
#
_entry.id   AF-A0A8H4VBS1-F1
#
_cell.length_a   1.000
_cell.length_b   1.000
_cell.length_c   1.000
_cell.angle_alpha   90.00
_cell.angle_beta   90.00
_cell.angle_gamma   90.00
#
_symmetry.space_group_name_H-M   'P 1'
#
loop_
_entity.id
_entity.type
_entity.pdbx_description
1 polymer ?
#
loop_
_entity_poly.entity_id
_entity_poly.type
_entity_poly.pdbx_seq_one_letter_code
_entity_poly.pdbx_strand_id
1 'polypeptide(L)'
;MDDPRDRLGLQCPPTSVFYICKDTPKRFLGCCTIDACQRGGDCPLPNIESATFNASRYQDIPPQECDSASALWYTCKFTRPPFLGCCRQNPCTQTSGCPAGALGVGVLNRDPSLAASLLPMSATTTTTTRRTATPTTSKTPSTTPSGDAGSISKGTAAGISIGVSAALISLLSALVVFLYRRKKRKSSKDDNIRSTTLETSARTSPDQSPSYLNHRVSPMSGCTSPSPPARVS
;
A
#
# COMPACT_ATOMS: atom_id res chain seq x y z
N MET A 1 -10.51 -9.68 22.71
CA MET A 1 -9.95 -8.77 21.69
C MET A 1 -8.94 -9.60 20.93
N ASP A 2 -9.34 -10.05 19.76
CA ASP A 2 -8.55 -10.96 18.94
C ASP A 2 -7.62 -10.12 18.06
N ASP A 3 -6.30 -10.17 18.32
CA ASP A 3 -5.33 -9.44 17.50
C ASP A 3 -5.30 -10.09 16.09
N PRO A 4 -5.54 -9.34 15.01
CA PRO A 4 -5.39 -9.84 13.64
C PRO A 4 -3.99 -10.40 13.36
N ARG A 5 -2.94 -9.93 14.05
CA ARG A 5 -1.58 -10.48 13.97
C ARG A 5 -1.54 -11.96 14.34
N ASP A 6 -2.06 -12.31 15.50
CA ASP A 6 -2.07 -13.70 15.98
C ASP A 6 -3.01 -14.56 15.12
N ARG A 7 -4.21 -14.05 14.82
CA ARG A 7 -5.24 -14.77 14.04
C ARG A 7 -4.77 -15.12 12.63
N LEU A 8 -4.05 -14.21 11.96
CA LEU A 8 -3.55 -14.37 10.59
C LEU A 8 -2.08 -14.85 10.54
N GLY A 9 -1.39 -14.88 11.69
CA GLY A 9 0.03 -15.22 11.83
C GLY A 9 0.98 -14.17 11.24
N LEU A 10 0.59 -12.88 11.26
CA LEU A 10 1.35 -11.77 10.68
C LEU A 10 2.63 -11.55 11.48
N GLN A 11 3.77 -11.69 10.81
CA GLN A 11 5.09 -11.67 11.44
C GLN A 11 6.09 -10.87 10.61
N CYS A 12 7.14 -10.43 11.28
CA CYS A 12 8.26 -9.68 10.72
C CYS A 12 9.59 -10.36 11.05
N PRO A 13 10.69 -9.99 10.36
CA PRO A 13 12.03 -10.28 10.83
C PRO A 13 12.25 -9.71 12.24
N PRO A 14 13.19 -10.26 13.03
CA PRO A 14 13.45 -9.80 14.40
C PRO A 14 13.87 -8.32 14.54
N THR A 15 14.21 -7.67 13.43
CA THR A 15 14.61 -6.26 13.33
C THR A 15 13.43 -5.28 13.24
N SER A 16 12.20 -5.75 13.02
CA SER A 16 11.01 -4.90 12.86
C SER A 16 9.76 -5.45 13.54
N VAL A 17 8.73 -4.60 13.63
CA VAL A 17 7.42 -4.93 14.21
C VAL A 17 6.33 -4.79 13.16
N PHE A 18 5.32 -5.67 13.20
CA PHE A 18 4.18 -5.60 12.30
C PHE A 18 3.19 -4.55 12.80
N TYR A 19 3.04 -3.45 12.07
CA TYR A 19 2.15 -2.35 12.41
C TYR A 19 0.86 -2.38 11.57
N ILE A 20 -0.23 -1.97 12.21
CA ILE A 20 -1.58 -1.86 11.63
C ILE A 20 -2.16 -0.51 12.08
N CYS A 21 -1.83 0.56 11.37
CA CYS A 21 -2.06 1.93 11.82
C CYS A 21 -3.45 2.47 11.44
N LYS A 22 -4.51 1.72 11.78
CA LYS A 22 -5.92 1.99 11.40
C LYS A 22 -6.33 3.47 11.51
N ASP A 23 -6.06 4.09 12.65
CA ASP A 23 -6.57 5.42 13.01
C ASP A 23 -5.55 6.54 12.73
N THR A 24 -4.80 6.40 11.62
CA THR A 24 -3.78 7.37 11.18
C THR A 24 -4.04 7.84 9.73
N PRO A 25 -3.54 9.02 9.30
CA PRO A 25 -3.77 9.53 7.95
C PRO A 25 -3.28 8.60 6.83
N LYS A 26 -2.11 7.97 6.98
CA LYS A 26 -1.55 7.06 5.97
C LYS A 26 -1.97 5.60 6.10
N ARG A 27 -2.51 5.19 7.25
CA ARG A 27 -3.02 3.83 7.49
C ARG A 27 -2.03 2.70 7.20
N PHE A 28 -0.74 2.90 7.54
CA PHE A 28 0.33 1.93 7.28
C PHE A 28 -0.01 0.50 7.73
N LEU A 29 0.43 -0.45 6.90
CA LEU A 29 0.30 -1.88 7.12
C LEU A 29 1.58 -2.59 6.68
N GLY A 30 2.24 -3.28 7.62
CA GLY A 30 3.40 -4.12 7.34
C GLY A 30 4.49 -4.04 8.39
N CYS A 31 5.68 -4.54 8.04
CA CYS A 31 6.84 -4.52 8.91
C CYS A 31 7.58 -3.19 8.80
N CYS A 32 7.81 -2.55 9.95
CA CYS A 32 8.62 -1.33 10.03
C CYS A 32 9.63 -1.43 11.18
N THR A 33 10.87 -0.98 10.96
CA THR A 33 11.92 -0.91 12.01
C THR A 33 11.74 0.27 12.98
N ILE A 34 10.74 1.14 12.74
CA ILE A 34 10.33 2.25 13.60
C ILE A 34 8.82 2.25 13.80
N ASP A 35 8.32 2.89 14.85
CA ASP A 35 6.87 3.00 15.08
C ASP A 35 6.21 3.94 14.05
N ALA A 36 5.64 3.32 13.02
CA ALA A 36 4.91 4.01 11.97
C ALA A 36 3.61 4.66 12.48
N CYS A 37 2.96 4.09 13.49
CA CYS A 37 1.65 4.56 13.95
C CYS A 37 1.80 5.86 14.76
N GLN A 38 2.84 5.99 15.58
CA GLN A 38 3.22 7.23 16.24
C GLN A 38 3.68 8.33 15.27
N ARG A 39 3.97 7.97 14.01
CA ARG A 39 4.34 8.87 12.91
C ARG A 39 3.18 9.17 11.94
N GLY A 40 1.93 8.96 12.34
CA GLY A 40 0.77 9.20 11.46
C GLY A 40 0.62 8.18 10.33
N GLY A 41 1.18 6.98 10.51
CA GLY A 41 1.20 5.92 9.50
C GLY A 41 2.34 6.06 8.50
N ASP A 42 3.44 6.74 8.84
CA ASP A 42 4.57 6.92 7.93
C ASP A 42 5.76 6.02 8.29
N CYS A 43 5.92 4.93 7.53
CA CYS A 43 7.14 4.12 7.49
C CYS A 43 7.92 4.43 6.20
N PRO A 44 9.09 5.10 6.27
CA PRO A 44 9.93 5.36 5.10
C PRO A 44 10.44 4.05 4.47
N LEU A 45 10.63 4.03 3.13
CA LEU A 45 11.11 2.84 2.41
C LEU A 45 12.37 2.16 3.01
N PRO A 46 13.40 2.87 3.50
CA PRO A 46 14.57 2.23 4.14
C PRO A 46 14.26 1.49 5.46
N ASN A 47 13.08 1.71 6.04
CA ASN A 47 12.61 1.09 7.28
C ASN A 47 11.58 -0.02 7.03
N ILE A 48 11.16 -0.24 5.78
CA ILE A 48 10.24 -1.30 5.37
C ILE A 48 11.00 -2.63 5.29
N GLU A 49 10.42 -3.68 5.87
CA GLU A 49 10.90 -5.06 5.72
C GLU A 49 9.82 -5.97 5.14
N SER A 50 10.23 -7.13 4.60
CA SER A 50 9.29 -8.13 4.08
C SER A 50 8.45 -8.74 5.21
N ALA A 51 7.13 -8.71 5.07
CA ALA A 51 6.22 -9.34 6.02
C ALA A 51 5.86 -10.78 5.62
N THR A 52 5.53 -11.59 6.63
CA THR A 52 5.00 -12.95 6.45
C THR A 52 3.71 -13.20 7.21
N PHE A 53 3.01 -14.29 6.87
CA PHE A 53 1.74 -14.71 7.44
C PHE A 53 1.66 -16.24 7.53
N ASN A 54 0.66 -16.76 8.26
CA ASN A 54 0.38 -18.20 8.25
C ASN A 54 -0.24 -18.60 6.90
N ALA A 55 0.44 -19.43 6.10
CA ALA A 55 -0.01 -19.86 4.78
C ALA A 55 -1.44 -20.45 4.72
N SER A 56 -1.93 -21.03 5.82
CA SER A 56 -3.31 -21.55 5.92
C SER A 56 -4.36 -20.44 5.94
N ARG A 57 -3.98 -19.22 6.36
CA ARG A 57 -4.80 -18.00 6.44
C ARG A 57 -4.86 -17.22 5.13
N TYR A 58 -4.33 -17.76 4.02
CA TYR A 58 -4.29 -17.08 2.72
C TYR A 58 -5.65 -16.52 2.26
N GLN A 59 -6.74 -17.27 2.45
CA GLN A 59 -8.09 -16.83 2.08
C GLN A 59 -8.68 -15.80 3.05
N ASP A 60 -8.12 -15.68 4.26
CA ASP A 60 -8.52 -14.73 5.29
C ASP A 60 -7.82 -13.35 5.13
N ILE A 61 -6.87 -13.23 4.18
CA ILE A 61 -6.08 -12.01 3.91
C ILE A 61 -6.46 -11.41 2.54
N PRO A 62 -7.50 -10.55 2.48
CA PRO A 62 -7.90 -9.84 1.27
C PRO A 62 -6.83 -8.81 0.83
N PRO A 63 -6.84 -8.40 -0.46
CA PRO A 63 -5.87 -7.45 -0.99
C PRO A 63 -6.00 -6.06 -0.36
N GLN A 64 -4.86 -5.46 -0.06
CA GLN A 64 -4.75 -4.11 0.49
C GLN A 64 -4.19 -3.14 -0.55
N GLU A 65 -3.83 -1.92 -0.16
CA GLU A 65 -3.35 -0.87 -1.04
C GLU A 65 -1.83 -0.63 -0.87
N CYS A 66 -1.26 0.11 -1.82
CA CYS A 66 0.13 0.58 -1.77
C CYS A 66 0.16 2.11 -1.83
N ASP A 67 1.06 2.74 -1.06
CA ASP A 67 1.28 4.21 -1.07
C ASP A 67 1.92 4.69 -2.40
N SER A 68 2.30 3.78 -3.30
CA SER A 68 2.90 4.09 -4.60
C SER A 68 2.21 3.34 -5.74
N ALA A 69 1.90 4.03 -6.84
CA ALA A 69 1.36 3.43 -8.06
C ALA A 69 2.36 2.49 -8.81
N SER A 70 3.64 2.53 -8.44
CA SER A 70 4.69 1.66 -9.01
C SER A 70 4.77 0.26 -8.38
N ALA A 71 3.96 -0.03 -7.36
CA ALA A 71 3.92 -1.30 -6.67
C ALA A 71 2.48 -1.81 -6.59
N LEU A 72 2.32 -3.13 -6.59
CA LEU A 72 1.04 -3.79 -6.36
C LEU A 72 1.08 -4.55 -5.03
N TRP A 73 -0.07 -4.68 -4.39
CA TRP A 73 -0.21 -5.52 -3.22
C TRP A 73 -0.24 -6.99 -3.65
N TYR A 74 0.57 -7.81 -2.98
CA TYR A 74 0.58 -9.26 -3.17
C TYR A 74 0.38 -9.98 -1.84
N THR A 75 -0.30 -11.12 -1.91
CA THR A 75 -0.30 -12.16 -0.89
C THR A 75 0.16 -13.44 -1.58
N CYS A 76 1.23 -14.09 -1.11
CA CYS A 76 1.87 -15.23 -1.77
C CYS A 76 1.98 -16.42 -0.83
N LYS A 77 1.06 -17.39 -0.97
CA LYS A 77 0.99 -18.58 -0.12
C LYS A 77 2.22 -19.50 -0.20
N PHE A 78 2.89 -19.56 -1.36
CA PHE A 78 3.88 -20.59 -1.69
C PHE A 78 5.35 -20.11 -1.67
N THR A 79 5.60 -18.84 -1.34
CA THR A 79 6.95 -18.36 -1.01
C THR A 79 7.40 -18.94 0.34
N ARG A 80 8.71 -18.93 0.61
CA ARG A 80 9.31 -19.43 1.86
C ARG A 80 10.19 -18.33 2.49
N PRO A 81 9.71 -17.63 3.55
CA PRO A 81 8.37 -17.75 4.14
C PRO A 81 7.27 -17.15 3.23
N PRO A 82 5.97 -17.38 3.51
CA PRO A 82 4.86 -16.76 2.78
C PRO A 82 4.98 -15.24 2.78
N PHE A 83 4.73 -14.56 1.67
CA PHE A 83 4.92 -13.10 1.56
C PHE A 83 3.58 -12.38 1.57
N LEU A 84 3.47 -11.27 2.30
CA LEU A 84 2.46 -10.24 2.02
C LEU A 84 3.09 -8.86 1.99
N GLY A 85 2.51 -7.97 1.18
CA GLY A 85 2.92 -6.58 1.11
C GLY A 85 2.97 -6.04 -0.31
N CYS A 86 3.45 -4.80 -0.42
CA CYS A 86 3.63 -4.13 -1.71
C CYS A 86 4.96 -4.52 -2.34
N CYS A 87 4.92 -4.87 -3.63
CA CYS A 87 6.12 -5.17 -4.41
C CYS A 87 6.01 -4.57 -5.82
N ARG A 88 7.15 -4.12 -6.36
CA ARG A 88 7.26 -3.59 -7.75
C ARG A 88 7.29 -4.66 -8.83
N GLN A 89 7.43 -5.93 -8.43
CA GLN A 89 7.48 -7.10 -9.29
C GLN A 89 6.69 -8.22 -8.61
N ASN A 90 6.15 -9.20 -9.36
CA ASN A 90 5.36 -10.28 -8.77
C ASN A 90 6.25 -11.15 -7.84
N PRO A 91 6.06 -11.12 -6.51
CA PRO A 91 6.90 -11.87 -5.57
C PRO A 91 6.44 -13.33 -5.46
N CYS A 92 5.24 -13.66 -5.94
CA CYS A 92 4.70 -15.02 -5.88
C CYS A 92 5.32 -15.96 -6.92
N THR A 93 6.08 -15.42 -7.89
CA THR A 93 6.89 -16.21 -8.83
C THR A 93 8.31 -16.51 -8.31
N GLN A 94 8.67 -15.95 -7.15
CA GLN A 94 9.99 -16.08 -6.54
C GLN A 94 9.91 -16.98 -5.30
N THR A 95 11.00 -17.66 -4.92
CA THR A 95 10.97 -18.50 -3.72
C THR A 95 11.00 -17.67 -2.44
N SER A 96 11.71 -16.55 -2.43
CA SER A 96 11.96 -15.70 -1.26
C SER A 96 10.96 -14.55 -1.05
N GLY A 97 9.89 -14.46 -1.85
CA GLY A 97 8.99 -13.30 -1.84
C GLY A 97 9.61 -12.08 -2.51
N CYS A 98 9.29 -10.87 -2.02
CA CYS A 98 9.75 -9.62 -2.63
C CYS A 98 11.21 -9.28 -2.23
N PRO A 99 12.11 -8.97 -3.18
CA PRO A 99 13.45 -8.47 -2.86
C PRO A 99 13.41 -7.07 -2.26
N ALA A 100 14.34 -6.77 -1.35
CA ALA A 100 14.36 -5.52 -0.58
C ALA A 100 14.25 -4.24 -1.45
N GLY A 101 15.01 -4.14 -2.55
CA GLY A 101 14.96 -3.00 -3.48
C GLY A 101 13.68 -2.89 -4.34
N ALA A 102 12.77 -3.85 -4.21
CA ALA A 102 11.46 -3.87 -4.87
C ALA A 102 10.28 -3.75 -3.89
N LEU A 103 10.53 -3.73 -2.57
CA LEU A 103 9.50 -3.50 -1.55
C LEU A 103 8.86 -2.12 -1.70
N GLY A 104 7.57 -2.03 -1.39
CA GLY A 104 6.81 -0.79 -1.31
C GLY A 104 6.12 -0.63 0.05
N VAL A 105 5.64 0.57 0.33
CA VAL A 105 4.86 0.86 1.54
C VAL A 105 3.44 0.32 1.37
N GLY A 106 3.04 -0.62 2.23
CA GLY A 106 1.68 -1.13 2.32
C GLY A 106 0.79 -0.23 3.19
N VAL A 107 -0.47 -0.08 2.80
CA VAL A 107 -1.49 0.65 3.57
C VAL A 107 -2.80 -0.15 3.59
N LEU A 108 -3.55 -0.05 4.69
CA LEU A 108 -4.87 -0.69 4.81
C LEU A 108 -5.79 -0.18 3.69
N ASN A 109 -6.55 -1.11 3.11
CA ASN A 109 -7.55 -0.79 2.11
C ASN A 109 -8.53 0.29 2.62
N ARG A 110 -8.95 1.18 1.72
CA ARG A 110 -9.96 2.22 1.99
C ARG A 110 -11.35 1.64 2.16
N ASP A 111 -11.64 0.53 1.48
CA ASP A 111 -12.86 -0.24 1.74
C ASP A 111 -12.73 -0.94 3.11
N PRO A 112 -13.55 -0.58 4.12
CA PRO A 112 -13.48 -1.21 5.43
C PRO A 112 -13.78 -2.71 5.37
N SER A 113 -14.52 -3.19 4.37
CA SER A 113 -14.84 -4.60 4.16
C SER A 113 -13.59 -5.41 3.81
N LEU A 114 -12.70 -4.84 3.00
CA LEU A 114 -11.40 -5.42 2.65
C LEU A 114 -10.35 -5.20 3.75
N ALA A 115 -10.45 -4.14 4.54
CA ALA A 115 -9.59 -3.97 5.71
C ALA A 115 -9.98 -4.85 6.90
N ALA A 116 -11.25 -5.28 7.01
CA ALA A 116 -11.85 -5.84 8.22
C ALA A 116 -11.08 -7.01 8.86
N SER A 117 -10.56 -7.96 8.07
CA SER A 117 -9.86 -9.11 8.64
C SER A 117 -8.51 -8.76 9.25
N LEU A 118 -7.93 -7.61 8.89
CA LEU A 118 -6.70 -7.04 9.45
C LEU A 118 -6.96 -6.05 10.59
N LEU A 119 -8.21 -5.87 11.02
CA LEU A 119 -8.57 -5.04 12.16
C LEU A 119 -8.92 -5.91 13.38
N PRO A 120 -8.77 -5.38 14.61
CA PRO A 120 -9.30 -6.03 15.80
C PRO A 120 -10.81 -6.23 15.68
N MET A 121 -11.30 -7.44 15.96
CA MET A 121 -12.73 -7.63 16.17
C MET A 121 -13.11 -7.02 17.51
N SER A 122 -13.90 -5.94 17.48
CA SER A 122 -14.64 -5.50 18.66
C SER A 122 -15.52 -6.64 19.12
N ALA A 123 -15.38 -7.04 20.39
CA ALA A 123 -16.28 -8.00 21.00
C ALA A 123 -17.68 -7.35 21.10
N THR A 124 -18.53 -7.59 20.11
CA THR A 124 -19.96 -7.31 20.21
C THR A 124 -20.48 -8.14 21.39
N THR A 125 -20.72 -7.45 22.51
CA THR A 125 -21.33 -8.08 23.68
C THR A 125 -22.77 -8.37 23.33
N THR A 126 -23.02 -9.55 22.75
CA THR A 126 -24.37 -10.08 22.59
C THR A 126 -24.91 -10.30 23.99
N THR A 127 -25.61 -9.31 24.53
CA THR A 127 -26.32 -9.41 25.81
C THR A 127 -27.49 -10.38 25.63
N THR A 128 -27.19 -11.67 25.71
CA THR A 128 -28.19 -12.72 25.81
C THR A 128 -28.98 -12.48 27.09
N THR A 129 -30.21 -11.97 26.95
CA THR A 129 -31.13 -11.69 28.05
C THR A 129 -31.58 -13.00 28.70
N ARG A 130 -30.71 -13.55 29.55
CA ARG A 130 -31.02 -14.70 30.38
C ARG A 130 -32.05 -14.25 31.43
N ARG A 131 -33.32 -14.52 31.15
CA ARG A 131 -34.41 -14.43 32.14
C ARG A 131 -34.07 -15.38 33.30
N THR A 132 -33.61 -14.81 34.41
CA THR A 132 -33.47 -15.54 35.68
C THR A 132 -34.62 -15.09 36.58
N ALA A 133 -35.36 -16.07 37.11
CA ALA A 133 -36.57 -15.82 37.86
C ALA A 133 -36.31 -15.19 39.24
N THR A 134 -37.29 -14.43 39.71
CA THR A 134 -37.41 -13.86 41.06
C THR A 134 -37.27 -14.94 42.14
N PRO A 135 -36.70 -14.59 43.30
CA PRO A 135 -37.55 -14.65 44.49
C PRO A 135 -37.52 -13.37 45.34
N THR A 136 -38.62 -13.19 46.06
CA THR A 136 -38.98 -12.01 46.86
C THR A 136 -38.35 -12.02 48.25
N THR A 137 -37.88 -10.89 48.76
CA THR A 137 -38.11 -10.50 50.17
C THR A 137 -37.96 -9.00 50.39
N SER A 138 -38.73 -8.46 51.34
CA SER A 138 -38.93 -7.03 51.57
C SER A 138 -38.23 -6.53 52.83
N LYS A 139 -37.79 -5.25 52.83
CA LYS A 139 -37.81 -4.34 54.01
C LYS A 139 -37.41 -2.89 53.65
N THR A 140 -38.43 -2.03 53.58
CA THR A 140 -38.55 -0.68 54.21
C THR A 140 -37.51 0.44 53.91
N PRO A 141 -37.93 1.71 53.68
CA PRO A 141 -37.08 2.75 53.07
C PRO A 141 -36.43 3.73 54.06
N SER A 142 -35.44 4.51 53.60
CA SER A 142 -34.98 5.75 54.24
C SER A 142 -34.32 6.72 53.23
N THR A 143 -34.99 7.87 53.02
CA THR A 143 -34.49 9.22 52.67
C THR A 143 -33.23 9.44 51.80
N THR A 144 -33.48 10.10 50.66
CA THR A 144 -32.61 10.96 49.81
C THR A 144 -31.96 12.15 50.57
N PRO A 145 -30.99 12.95 50.03
CA PRO A 145 -30.85 13.34 48.60
C PRO A 145 -29.45 13.43 47.95
N SER A 146 -29.50 13.56 46.62
CA SER A 146 -28.58 14.24 45.68
C SER A 146 -27.06 13.96 45.68
N GLY A 147 -26.60 13.40 44.55
CA GLY A 147 -25.22 13.50 44.06
C GLY A 147 -25.25 13.48 42.52
N ASP A 148 -24.93 14.61 41.89
CA ASP A 148 -25.20 14.89 40.48
C ASP A 148 -24.28 14.18 39.46
N ALA A 149 -24.70 14.26 38.19
CA ALA A 149 -24.14 13.53 37.06
C ALA A 149 -22.66 13.83 36.75
N GLY A 150 -21.86 12.76 36.68
CA GLY A 150 -20.50 12.77 36.11
C GLY A 150 -20.44 12.55 34.60
N SER A 151 -21.23 13.28 33.81
CA SER A 151 -21.18 13.21 32.34
C SER A 151 -19.99 14.00 31.79
N ILE A 152 -18.80 13.37 31.77
CA ILE A 152 -17.59 13.99 31.21
C ILE A 152 -17.69 14.08 29.69
N SER A 153 -18.28 15.19 29.23
CA SER A 153 -18.14 15.69 27.87
C SER A 153 -16.67 16.00 27.59
N LYS A 154 -16.06 15.28 26.65
CA LYS A 154 -14.79 15.69 26.03
C LYS A 154 -15.07 16.24 24.64
N GLY A 155 -15.66 17.44 24.62
CA GLY A 155 -15.65 18.27 23.43
C GLY A 155 -14.23 18.73 23.07
N THR A 156 -14.01 18.90 21.77
CA THR A 156 -13.15 19.94 21.17
C THR A 156 -11.78 20.22 21.79
N ALA A 157 -10.73 19.69 21.16
CA ALA A 157 -9.36 20.18 21.28
C ALA A 157 -8.67 20.28 19.91
N ALA A 158 -9.23 21.09 19.00
CA ALA A 158 -8.59 21.47 17.75
C ALA A 158 -7.61 22.63 17.99
N GLY A 159 -6.34 22.31 18.28
CA GLY A 159 -5.28 23.30 18.48
C GLY A 159 -4.35 23.41 17.27
N ILE A 160 -4.42 24.52 16.53
CA ILE A 160 -3.43 24.86 15.50
C ILE A 160 -2.28 25.63 16.14
N SER A 161 -1.14 24.98 16.33
CA SER A 161 0.09 25.61 16.83
C SER A 161 0.98 26.12 15.69
N ILE A 162 0.52 27.15 14.96
CA ILE A 162 1.41 27.95 14.09
C ILE A 162 2.14 28.96 14.97
N GLY A 163 3.17 28.46 15.67
CA GLY A 163 4.04 29.21 16.59
C GLY A 163 5.44 29.47 16.02
N VAL A 164 5.58 29.67 14.71
CA VAL A 164 6.87 30.04 14.10
C VAL A 164 6.94 31.56 14.01
N SER A 165 7.84 32.18 14.76
CA SER A 165 8.04 33.63 14.76
C SER A 165 8.24 34.15 13.35
N ALA A 166 7.55 35.23 12.97
CA ALA A 166 7.59 35.78 11.60
C ALA A 166 9.03 36.03 11.11
N ALA A 167 9.93 36.45 12.01
CA ALA A 167 11.36 36.60 11.73
C ALA A 167 12.05 35.32 11.21
N LEU A 168 11.73 34.14 11.76
CA LEU A 168 12.33 32.86 11.33
C LEU A 168 11.80 32.45 9.95
N ILE A 169 10.51 32.65 9.67
CA ILE A 169 9.93 32.38 8.34
C ILE A 169 10.57 33.32 7.30
N SER A 170 10.73 34.60 7.61
CA SER A 170 11.39 35.58 6.75
C SER A 170 12.85 35.23 6.47
N LEU A 171 13.62 34.80 7.49
CA LEU A 171 15.02 34.39 7.31
C LEU A 171 15.14 33.10 6.47
N LEU A 172 14.33 32.08 6.72
CA LEU A 172 14.36 30.83 5.96
C LEU A 172 13.94 31.02 4.50
N SER A 173 12.89 31.80 4.24
CA SER A 173 12.45 32.10 2.87
C SER A 173 13.49 32.93 2.10
N ALA A 174 14.09 33.95 2.72
CA ALA A 174 15.19 34.71 2.12
C ALA A 174 16.41 33.83 1.78
N LEU A 175 16.79 32.91 2.68
CA LEU A 175 17.90 31.98 2.47
C LEU A 175 17.64 31.03 1.29
N VAL A 176 16.44 30.44 1.20
CA VAL A 176 16.05 29.54 0.09
C VAL A 176 16.08 30.29 -1.24
N VAL A 177 15.51 31.50 -1.31
CA VAL A 177 15.53 32.33 -2.53
C VAL A 177 16.96 32.70 -2.93
N PHE A 178 17.83 33.06 -1.97
CA PHE A 178 19.23 33.38 -2.25
C PHE A 178 19.99 32.18 -2.83
N LEU A 179 19.82 30.98 -2.26
CA LEU A 179 20.44 29.76 -2.77
C LEU A 179 19.93 29.39 -4.16
N TYR A 180 18.62 29.53 -4.42
CA TYR A 180 18.05 29.30 -5.76
C TYR A 180 18.60 30.27 -6.81
N ARG A 181 18.69 31.56 -6.48
CA ARG A 181 19.30 32.58 -7.36
C ARG A 181 20.79 32.32 -7.60
N ARG A 182 21.51 31.79 -6.62
CA ARG A 182 22.93 31.41 -6.76
C ARG A 182 23.10 30.17 -7.65
N LYS A 183 22.21 29.16 -7.55
CA LYS A 183 22.23 27.97 -8.42
C LYS A 183 21.90 28.30 -9.88
N LYS A 184 20.94 29.20 -10.15
CA LYS A 184 20.55 29.58 -11.52
C LYS A 184 21.67 30.31 -12.30
N ARG A 185 22.69 30.86 -11.62
CA ARG A 185 23.88 31.47 -12.26
C ARG A 185 24.91 30.46 -12.80
N LYS A 186 24.64 29.15 -12.75
CA LYS A 186 25.55 28.10 -13.26
C LYS A 186 25.01 27.28 -14.46
N SER A 187 23.90 27.68 -15.07
CA SER A 187 23.35 27.00 -16.26
C SER A 187 23.22 27.97 -17.44
N SER A 188 24.35 28.27 -18.07
CA SER A 188 24.44 28.96 -19.38
C SER A 188 25.76 28.59 -20.07
N LYS A 189 25.85 27.31 -20.47
CA LYS A 189 26.69 26.83 -21.58
C LYS A 189 26.37 25.35 -21.84
N ASP A 190 25.57 25.09 -22.87
CA ASP A 190 26.07 24.40 -24.07
C ASP A 190 25.05 24.55 -25.20
N ASP A 191 25.53 25.04 -26.33
CA ASP A 191 24.76 25.35 -27.53
C ASP A 191 25.04 24.32 -28.63
N ASN A 192 23.96 23.88 -29.28
CA ASN A 192 23.82 23.84 -30.74
C ASN A 192 25.06 23.52 -31.61
N ILE A 193 25.18 22.25 -32.02
CA ILE A 193 25.73 21.87 -33.35
C ILE A 193 24.68 20.94 -33.97
N ARG A 194 23.73 21.45 -34.77
CA ARG A 194 23.83 21.89 -36.17
C ARG A 194 23.98 20.71 -37.15
N SER A 195 22.86 20.38 -37.79
CA SER A 195 22.78 19.59 -39.03
C SER A 195 23.38 20.32 -40.24
N THR A 196 23.43 19.60 -41.38
CA THR A 196 23.87 20.08 -42.73
C THR A 196 25.42 20.16 -42.81
N THR A 197 26.11 19.55 -43.79
CA THR A 197 25.82 19.55 -45.24
C THR A 197 26.47 18.36 -45.99
N LEU A 198 25.91 18.08 -47.18
CA LEU A 198 26.25 17.16 -48.29
C LEU A 198 27.72 17.03 -48.77
N GLU A 199 27.90 16.08 -49.70
CA GLU A 199 28.93 15.93 -50.78
C GLU A 199 30.22 15.10 -50.49
N THR A 200 30.78 14.27 -51.42
CA THR A 200 30.26 13.63 -52.67
C THR A 200 31.26 12.58 -53.24
N SER A 201 30.82 11.75 -54.22
CA SER A 201 31.64 10.94 -55.18
C SER A 201 32.27 9.60 -54.70
N ALA A 202 32.53 8.56 -55.51
CA ALA A 202 31.85 7.89 -56.67
C ALA A 202 32.72 6.66 -57.11
N ARG A 203 32.16 5.74 -57.95
CA ARG A 203 32.85 4.66 -58.74
C ARG A 203 33.24 3.39 -57.92
N THR A 204 33.08 2.12 -58.35
CA THR A 204 32.62 1.46 -59.61
C THR A 204 31.95 0.08 -59.31
N SER A 205 31.03 -0.38 -60.19
CA SER A 205 30.29 -1.67 -60.23
C SER A 205 31.15 -2.88 -60.74
N PRO A 206 30.63 -4.07 -61.13
CA PRO A 206 29.30 -4.74 -60.94
C PRO A 206 29.43 -6.05 -60.12
N ASP A 207 28.38 -6.76 -59.69
CA ASP A 207 27.39 -7.61 -60.40
C ASP A 207 26.37 -8.03 -59.30
N GLN A 208 25.06 -8.22 -59.47
CA GLN A 208 24.34 -9.06 -60.43
C GLN A 208 22.82 -8.72 -60.34
N SER A 209 22.06 -8.86 -61.43
CA SER A 209 20.58 -8.71 -61.48
C SER A 209 19.90 -10.12 -61.51
N PRO A 210 18.56 -10.33 -61.37
CA PRO A 210 17.49 -9.41 -61.80
C PRO A 210 16.13 -9.42 -61.01
N SER A 211 15.17 -8.64 -61.55
CA SER A 211 13.71 -8.90 -61.55
C SER A 211 12.84 -8.66 -60.31
N TYR A 212 12.17 -7.50 -60.30
CA TYR A 212 10.81 -7.35 -59.74
C TYR A 212 9.77 -7.99 -60.68
N LEU A 213 8.80 -8.75 -60.15
CA LEU A 213 7.38 -8.58 -60.48
C LEU A 213 6.44 -9.44 -59.60
N ASN A 214 5.28 -8.84 -59.30
CA ASN A 214 4.07 -9.39 -58.68
C ASN A 214 3.87 -10.92 -58.67
N HIS A 215 3.38 -11.46 -57.54
CA HIS A 215 1.95 -11.83 -57.48
C HIS A 215 1.39 -12.21 -56.08
N ARG A 216 0.20 -11.67 -55.82
CA ARG A 216 -1.02 -12.38 -55.36
C ARG A 216 -1.02 -13.03 -53.95
N VAL A 217 -1.73 -12.36 -53.04
CA VAL A 217 -2.27 -12.95 -51.80
C VAL A 217 -3.17 -14.16 -52.12
N SER A 218 -3.05 -15.23 -51.34
CA SER A 218 -4.04 -16.30 -51.21
C SER A 218 -4.03 -16.87 -49.77
N PRO A 219 -5.16 -17.37 -49.27
CA PRO A 219 -5.32 -17.68 -47.84
C PRO A 219 -4.81 -19.07 -47.48
N MET A 220 -4.28 -19.21 -46.25
CA MET A 220 -4.09 -20.51 -45.60
C MET A 220 -5.33 -20.86 -44.78
N SER A 221 -5.92 -22.02 -45.05
CA SER A 221 -7.09 -22.56 -44.36
C SER A 221 -6.73 -23.25 -43.04
N GLY A 222 -7.69 -23.24 -42.12
CA GLY A 222 -8.00 -24.43 -41.31
C GLY A 222 -7.28 -24.61 -39.98
N CYS A 223 -7.96 -24.22 -38.89
CA CYS A 223 -7.87 -24.90 -37.61
C CYS A 223 -9.29 -25.11 -37.07
N THR A 224 -9.67 -26.37 -36.86
CA THR A 224 -11.03 -26.80 -36.56
C THR A 224 -11.38 -26.57 -35.09
N SER A 225 -12.54 -25.97 -34.81
CA SER A 225 -13.07 -25.84 -33.44
C SER A 225 -13.82 -27.11 -33.01
N PRO A 226 -13.60 -27.64 -31.79
CA PRO A 226 -14.41 -28.73 -31.25
C PRO A 226 -15.77 -28.23 -30.71
N SER A 227 -16.82 -29.03 -30.91
CA SER A 227 -18.18 -28.76 -30.44
C SER A 227 -18.40 -29.19 -28.97
N PRO A 228 -19.32 -28.57 -28.22
CA PRO A 228 -19.73 -29.03 -26.89
C PRO A 228 -20.71 -30.22 -26.96
N PRO A 229 -20.72 -31.13 -25.97
CA PRO A 229 -21.67 -32.24 -25.90
C PRO A 229 -23.08 -31.78 -25.47
N ALA A 230 -24.10 -32.50 -25.94
CA ALA A 230 -25.50 -32.21 -25.68
C ALA A 230 -25.96 -32.59 -24.26
N ARG A 231 -26.96 -31.86 -23.77
CA ARG A 231 -27.72 -32.17 -22.54
C ARG A 231 -28.65 -33.35 -22.77
N VAL A 232 -28.62 -34.34 -21.88
CA VAL A 232 -29.67 -35.36 -21.73
C VAL A 232 -30.63 -34.92 -20.62
N SER A 233 -31.90 -35.32 -20.75
CA SER A 233 -33.06 -34.93 -19.94
C SER A 233 -32.91 -35.15 -18.44
#